data_AF-A0A182YNJ2-F1
#
_entry.id   AF-A0A182YNJ2-F1
#
_cell.length_a   1.000
_cell.length_b   1.000
_cell.length_c   1.000
_cell.angle_alpha   90.00
_cell.angle_beta   90.00
_cell.angle_gamma   90.00
#
_symmetry.space_group_name_H-M   'P 1'
#
loop_
_entity.id
_entity.type
_entity.pdbx_description
1 polymer ?
#
loop_
_entity_poly.entity_id
_entity_poly.type
_entity_poly.pdbx_seq_one_letter_code
_entity_poly.pdbx_strand_id
1 'polypeptide(L)'
;MVQSLSITSALKLASMTIVQTFWIFCENSSLHGLRYIGRNKAIKGNILLRNGELGFTLLLANSAWDQFRSNPTITTIETTSYPVSLIAFPSVTLCNINKIHSVKAEELGRKLLDLGIQSNDTIDLLYSLPRLNDYRAIDERIISIEQLLTSKGYDTERIAFEVAPPCETMMVHCFWLMQPVQCSSLFRRTKIFAGYCCSFNADRFLEPIFTRSLNITPQETIHVTGIGKGEGLSVMMDIGESNYMASNRFSYGIEVFVHRSFDFPDYSDYTAIVQRGKETDVSVLPTIVTASPLLRNIPVAMRGCAFDDEGNVTTSVPYTYSNCMNECELRYTAEVCRCVPLFKQTFELQELLQVPICGFRDLLCLLDLKERFNFSAYGVLHVHFRSTNCLKYRREPFVTWQTLVATFGGILGICFGGSILSIIEAVFLFGVIPFTVYNALRSKSKTHPSPTVNAISYIDYPGHQPLGYFRRKAVMARAIGDSGDTQWRMEKRMHPLETRRWKQHYIDELRIMP
;
A
#
# COMPACT_ATOMS: atom_id res chain seq x y z
N MET A 1 -47.92 -45.18 -38.77
CA MET A 1 -47.59 -45.20 -37.34
C MET A 1 -46.31 -44.38 -37.15
N VAL A 2 -46.42 -43.11 -36.76
CA VAL A 2 -45.25 -42.24 -36.51
C VAL A 2 -45.02 -42.21 -35.01
N GLN A 3 -43.88 -42.72 -34.56
CA GLN A 3 -43.49 -42.58 -33.15
C GLN A 3 -43.12 -41.11 -32.88
N SER A 4 -43.70 -40.52 -31.84
CA SER A 4 -43.19 -39.28 -31.27
C SER A 4 -41.76 -39.51 -30.80
N LEU A 5 -40.83 -38.62 -31.17
CA LEU A 5 -39.46 -38.69 -30.64
C LEU A 5 -39.49 -38.41 -29.14
N SER A 6 -39.46 -39.49 -28.34
CA SER A 6 -39.22 -39.42 -26.90
C SER A 6 -37.99 -38.56 -26.61
N ILE A 7 -38.00 -37.84 -25.49
CA ILE A 7 -36.85 -37.05 -25.01
C ILE A 7 -35.58 -37.92 -24.95
N THR A 8 -35.71 -39.21 -24.62
CA THR A 8 -34.59 -40.18 -24.64
C THR A 8 -34.01 -40.41 -26.03
N SER A 9 -34.83 -40.36 -27.09
CA SER A 9 -34.38 -40.50 -28.48
C SER A 9 -33.68 -39.23 -28.99
N ALA A 10 -34.16 -38.04 -28.59
CA ALA A 10 -33.49 -36.77 -28.88
C ALA A 10 -32.13 -36.66 -28.16
N LEU A 11 -32.06 -37.09 -26.89
CA LEU A 11 -30.81 -37.21 -26.14
C LEU A 11 -29.84 -38.21 -26.78
N LYS A 12 -30.33 -39.37 -27.22
CA LYS A 12 -29.51 -40.38 -27.90
C LYS A 12 -28.97 -39.88 -29.24
N LEU A 13 -29.77 -39.15 -30.01
CA LEU A 13 -29.33 -38.54 -31.27
C LEU A 13 -28.31 -37.42 -31.02
N ALA A 14 -28.54 -36.53 -30.05
CA ALA A 14 -27.59 -35.49 -29.67
C ALA A 14 -26.26 -36.07 -29.18
N SER A 15 -26.29 -37.15 -28.39
CA SER A 15 -25.11 -37.92 -27.97
C SER A 15 -24.34 -38.48 -29.18
N MET A 16 -25.03 -39.08 -30.15
CA MET A 16 -24.41 -39.56 -31.40
C MET A 16 -23.81 -38.40 -32.22
N THR A 17 -24.47 -37.25 -32.31
CA THR A 17 -23.93 -36.05 -32.96
C THR A 17 -22.67 -35.57 -32.24
N ILE A 18 -22.66 -35.47 -30.91
CA ILE A 18 -21.48 -35.08 -30.12
C ILE A 18 -20.30 -36.03 -30.39
N VAL A 19 -20.54 -37.34 -30.45
CA VAL A 19 -19.49 -38.33 -30.78
C VAL A 19 -18.99 -38.17 -32.21
N GLN A 20 -19.87 -37.95 -33.20
CA GLN A 20 -19.45 -37.71 -34.58
C GLN A 20 -18.65 -36.41 -34.73
N THR A 21 -19.12 -35.32 -34.14
CA THR A 21 -18.42 -34.03 -34.12
C THR A 21 -17.08 -34.13 -33.36
N PHE A 22 -16.99 -34.95 -32.31
CA PHE A 22 -15.73 -35.23 -31.63
C PHE A 22 -14.70 -35.88 -32.56
N TRP A 23 -15.07 -36.89 -33.36
CA TRP A 23 -14.15 -37.50 -34.32
C TRP A 23 -13.75 -36.54 -35.45
N ILE A 24 -14.71 -35.77 -35.98
CA ILE A 24 -14.44 -34.74 -36.99
C ILE A 24 -13.50 -33.65 -36.46
N PHE A 25 -13.67 -33.24 -35.19
CA PHE A 25 -12.74 -32.33 -34.51
C PHE A 25 -11.36 -33.00 -34.36
N CYS A 26 -11.28 -34.24 -33.88
CA CYS A 26 -10.01 -34.96 -33.75
C CYS A 26 -9.24 -35.04 -35.07
N GLU A 27 -9.90 -35.25 -36.22
CA GLU A 27 -9.21 -35.33 -37.52
C GLU A 27 -8.67 -33.99 -38.05
N ASN A 28 -9.35 -32.88 -37.72
CA ASN A 28 -9.11 -31.56 -38.32
C ASN A 28 -8.54 -30.51 -37.36
N SER A 29 -8.48 -30.80 -36.04
CA SER A 29 -8.03 -29.85 -35.02
C SER A 29 -6.60 -29.36 -35.24
N SER A 30 -6.37 -28.10 -34.84
CA SER A 30 -5.06 -27.47 -34.69
C SER A 30 -4.20 -28.13 -33.60
N LEU A 31 -4.81 -28.81 -32.63
CA LEU A 31 -4.14 -29.37 -31.45
C LEU A 31 -3.29 -30.60 -31.79
N HIS A 32 -1.99 -30.54 -31.45
CA HIS A 32 -0.96 -31.48 -31.89
C HIS A 32 -1.29 -32.95 -31.58
N GLY A 33 -1.69 -33.27 -30.35
CA GLY A 33 -1.99 -34.65 -29.95
C GLY A 33 -3.27 -35.23 -30.55
N LEU A 34 -4.31 -34.39 -30.75
CA LEU A 34 -5.65 -34.82 -31.17
C LEU A 34 -5.70 -35.30 -32.62
N ARG A 35 -4.90 -34.70 -33.52
CA ARG A 35 -4.82 -35.09 -34.94
C ARG A 35 -4.44 -36.56 -35.15
N TYR A 36 -3.65 -37.12 -34.24
CA TYR A 36 -3.25 -38.53 -34.24
C TYR A 36 -4.28 -39.45 -33.56
N ILE A 37 -5.23 -38.90 -32.78
CA ILE A 37 -6.36 -39.66 -32.21
C ILE A 37 -7.40 -39.94 -33.29
N GLY A 38 -7.75 -38.94 -34.10
CA GLY A 38 -8.72 -39.12 -35.20
C GLY A 38 -8.21 -40.11 -36.25
N ARG A 39 -6.98 -39.90 -36.74
CA ARG A 39 -6.42 -40.68 -37.86
C ARG A 39 -6.04 -42.12 -37.50
N ASN A 40 -5.59 -42.38 -36.28
CA ASN A 40 -5.13 -43.71 -35.87
C ASN A 40 -6.06 -44.31 -34.81
N LYS A 41 -6.85 -45.32 -35.20
CA LYS A 41 -7.67 -46.16 -34.28
C LYS A 41 -6.85 -47.03 -33.31
N ALA A 42 -5.54 -46.79 -33.20
CA ALA A 42 -4.59 -47.47 -32.33
C ALA A 42 -4.69 -46.97 -30.88
N ILE A 43 -5.78 -47.34 -30.20
CA ILE A 43 -6.15 -46.84 -28.86
C ILE A 43 -5.08 -47.12 -27.78
N LYS A 44 -4.35 -48.25 -27.88
CA LYS A 44 -3.59 -48.81 -26.75
C LYS A 44 -2.13 -48.34 -26.57
N GLY A 45 -1.48 -47.80 -27.60
CA GLY A 45 -0.03 -47.54 -27.56
C GLY A 45 0.39 -46.32 -26.74
N ASN A 46 -0.27 -45.17 -26.95
CA ASN A 46 0.26 -43.87 -26.52
C ASN A 46 -0.49 -43.28 -25.30
N ILE A 47 -1.20 -44.11 -24.52
CA ILE A 47 -2.00 -43.65 -23.37
C ILE A 47 -1.10 -43.00 -22.31
N LEU A 48 0.04 -43.61 -21.99
CA LEU A 48 0.96 -43.11 -20.96
C LEU A 48 1.51 -41.72 -21.31
N LEU A 49 1.98 -41.53 -22.55
CA LEU A 49 2.52 -40.25 -23.03
C LEU A 49 1.46 -39.14 -22.97
N ARG A 50 0.22 -39.41 -23.41
CA ARG A 50 -0.88 -38.42 -23.39
C ARG A 50 -1.31 -38.01 -21.97
N ASN A 51 -1.32 -38.96 -21.03
CA ASN A 51 -1.61 -38.62 -19.62
C ASN A 51 -0.42 -37.91 -18.96
N GLY A 52 0.81 -38.21 -19.35
CA GLY A 52 2.00 -37.46 -18.94
C GLY A 52 2.01 -36.02 -19.46
N GLU A 53 1.67 -35.81 -20.73
CA GLU A 53 1.54 -34.50 -21.40
C GLU A 53 0.46 -33.64 -20.72
N LEU A 54 -0.74 -34.19 -20.52
CA LEU A 54 -1.82 -33.51 -19.79
C LEU A 54 -1.45 -33.26 -18.31
N GLY A 55 -0.87 -34.25 -17.63
CA GLY A 55 -0.43 -34.11 -16.23
C GLY A 55 0.64 -33.03 -16.05
N PHE A 56 1.64 -32.98 -16.94
CA PHE A 56 2.66 -31.94 -16.95
C PHE A 56 2.07 -30.56 -17.24
N THR A 57 1.13 -30.46 -18.19
CA THR A 57 0.40 -29.21 -18.47
C THR A 57 -0.35 -28.72 -17.24
N LEU A 58 -1.04 -29.61 -16.52
CA LEU A 58 -1.76 -29.29 -15.28
C LEU A 58 -0.83 -28.93 -14.13
N LEU A 59 0.35 -29.57 -14.02
CA LEU A 59 1.37 -29.22 -13.03
C LEU A 59 1.95 -27.81 -13.29
N LEU A 60 2.28 -27.48 -14.55
CA LEU A 60 2.74 -26.13 -14.91
C LEU A 60 1.65 -25.08 -14.70
N ALA A 61 0.40 -25.37 -15.10
CA ALA A 61 -0.72 -24.46 -14.89
C ALA A 61 -0.99 -24.23 -13.40
N ASN A 62 -0.97 -25.29 -12.57
CA ASN A 62 -1.12 -25.14 -11.13
C ASN A 62 0.06 -24.37 -10.51
N SER A 63 1.30 -24.63 -10.95
CA SER A 63 2.48 -23.88 -10.48
C SER A 63 2.39 -22.38 -10.80
N ALA A 64 1.94 -22.01 -12.01
CA ALA A 64 1.72 -20.61 -12.38
C ALA A 64 0.56 -19.96 -11.59
N TRP A 65 -0.52 -20.73 -11.33
CA TRP A 65 -1.66 -20.30 -10.53
C TRP A 65 -1.29 -20.12 -9.04
N ASP A 66 -0.44 -20.99 -8.50
CA ASP A 66 0.06 -20.89 -7.13
C ASP A 66 1.07 -19.76 -6.99
N GLN A 67 1.94 -19.53 -7.96
CA GLN A 67 2.82 -18.35 -7.98
C GLN A 67 2.03 -17.04 -7.98
N PHE A 68 0.96 -16.95 -8.80
CA PHE A 68 0.06 -15.80 -8.85
C PHE A 68 -0.68 -15.55 -7.51
N ARG A 69 -1.05 -16.62 -6.79
CA ARG A 69 -1.74 -16.52 -5.49
C ARG A 69 -0.80 -16.28 -4.30
N SER A 70 0.42 -16.84 -4.33
CA SER A 70 1.34 -16.82 -3.18
C SER A 70 2.19 -15.56 -3.12
N ASN A 71 2.59 -15.00 -4.26
CA ASN A 71 3.49 -13.85 -4.34
C ASN A 71 2.88 -12.74 -5.22
N PRO A 72 1.85 -12.02 -4.74
CA PRO A 72 1.12 -11.06 -5.57
C PRO A 72 1.89 -9.77 -5.90
N THR A 73 2.98 -9.45 -5.19
CA THR A 73 3.65 -8.14 -5.25
C THR A 73 5.18 -8.24 -5.22
N ILE A 74 5.85 -7.38 -5.97
CA ILE A 74 7.32 -7.17 -5.93
C ILE A 74 7.62 -5.70 -5.62
N THR A 75 8.74 -5.43 -4.95
CA THR A 75 9.24 -4.07 -4.72
C THR A 75 10.51 -3.87 -5.53
N THR A 76 10.53 -2.87 -6.40
CA THR A 76 11.68 -2.50 -7.25
C THR A 76 12.18 -1.09 -6.93
N ILE A 77 13.36 -0.72 -7.43
CA ILE A 77 13.85 0.67 -7.39
C ILE A 77 13.28 1.38 -8.62
N GLU A 78 12.51 2.45 -8.42
CA GLU A 78 12.02 3.30 -9.51
C GLU A 78 13.07 4.35 -9.90
N THR A 79 13.77 4.92 -8.92
CA THR A 79 14.92 5.78 -9.15
C THR A 79 15.85 5.84 -7.93
N THR A 80 17.14 6.03 -8.20
CA THR A 80 18.19 6.33 -7.22
C THR A 80 18.43 7.84 -7.04
N SER A 81 17.75 8.67 -7.83
CA SER A 81 17.94 10.11 -7.94
C SER A 81 16.63 10.89 -7.72
N TYR A 82 15.81 10.49 -6.74
CA TYR A 82 14.61 11.26 -6.40
C TYR A 82 15.03 12.53 -5.63
N PRO A 83 14.60 13.73 -6.06
CA PRO A 83 15.09 14.99 -5.48
C PRO A 83 14.48 15.25 -4.10
N VAL A 84 15.32 15.65 -3.15
CA VAL A 84 14.92 15.95 -1.76
C VAL A 84 13.87 17.06 -1.66
N SER A 85 13.83 18.01 -2.60
CA SER A 85 12.83 19.09 -2.61
C SER A 85 11.38 18.65 -2.78
N LEU A 86 11.12 17.40 -3.18
CA LEU A 86 9.78 16.80 -3.25
C LEU A 86 9.44 15.96 -2.01
N ILE A 87 10.33 15.89 -1.03
CA ILE A 87 10.18 15.12 0.21
C ILE A 87 9.80 16.10 1.32
N ALA A 88 8.78 15.78 2.11
CA ALA A 88 8.49 16.56 3.31
C ALA A 88 9.67 16.44 4.29
N PHE A 89 10.09 17.57 4.86
CA PHE A 89 11.04 17.58 5.97
C PHE A 89 10.43 16.79 7.14
N PRO A 90 11.21 16.02 7.92
CA PRO A 90 10.68 15.23 9.02
C PRO A 90 10.13 16.10 10.17
N SER A 91 9.41 15.47 11.09
CA SER A 91 9.19 16.02 12.42
C SER A 91 10.41 15.81 13.30
N VAL A 92 10.65 16.75 14.21
CA VAL A 92 11.73 16.70 15.20
C VAL A 92 11.13 16.98 16.58
N THR A 93 10.99 15.91 17.39
CA THR A 93 10.41 15.98 18.73
C THR A 93 11.51 15.92 19.78
N LEU A 94 11.58 16.95 20.63
CA LEU A 94 12.60 17.16 21.66
C LEU A 94 11.99 16.97 23.06
N CYS A 95 12.47 16.00 23.81
CA CYS A 95 11.94 15.56 25.10
C CYS A 95 13.02 15.66 26.19
N ASN A 96 12.88 16.55 27.17
CA ASN A 96 13.84 16.59 28.28
C ASN A 96 13.85 15.24 29.05
N ILE A 97 15.03 14.75 29.46
CA ILE A 97 15.15 13.53 30.26
C ILE A 97 14.59 13.77 31.67
N ASN A 98 14.73 15.00 32.18
CA ASN A 98 13.95 15.45 33.33
C ASN A 98 12.47 15.52 32.96
N LYS A 99 11.64 14.84 33.73
CA LYS A 99 10.18 14.86 33.56
C LYS A 99 9.52 15.85 34.52
N ILE A 100 10.25 16.40 35.49
CA ILE A 100 9.74 17.30 36.54
C ILE A 100 10.70 18.47 36.77
N HIS A 101 10.30 19.66 36.36
CA HIS A 101 11.05 20.89 36.56
C HIS A 101 10.89 21.37 38.01
N SER A 102 11.97 21.44 38.79
CA SER A 102 11.94 21.73 40.24
C SER A 102 11.11 22.95 40.61
N VAL A 103 11.29 24.09 39.93
CA VAL A 103 10.53 25.32 40.16
C VAL A 103 9.02 25.13 39.95
N LYS A 104 8.62 24.27 39.00
CA LYS A 104 7.20 23.98 38.73
C LYS A 104 6.62 22.96 39.71
N ALA A 105 7.43 22.02 40.19
CA ALA A 105 7.10 21.19 41.34
C ALA A 105 6.87 22.04 42.61
N GLU A 106 7.68 23.08 42.85
CA GLU A 106 7.43 24.01 43.97
C GLU A 106 6.17 24.87 43.77
N GLU A 107 5.95 25.41 42.57
CA GLU A 107 4.73 26.16 42.25
C GLU A 107 3.47 25.31 42.47
N LEU A 108 3.45 24.06 42.01
CA LEU A 108 2.35 23.14 42.25
C LEU A 108 2.27 22.74 43.74
N GLY A 109 3.41 22.50 44.39
CA GLY A 109 3.45 22.11 45.80
C GLY A 109 2.81 23.14 46.74
N ARG A 110 2.95 24.44 46.43
CA ARG A 110 2.23 25.52 47.13
C ARG A 110 0.71 25.39 46.94
N LYS A 111 0.23 25.20 45.71
CA LYS A 111 -1.21 24.98 45.42
C LYS A 111 -1.78 23.76 46.14
N LEU A 112 -1.02 22.67 46.24
CA LEU A 112 -1.49 21.43 46.88
C LEU A 112 -1.47 21.52 48.41
N LEU A 113 -0.55 22.29 48.99
CA LEU A 113 -0.56 22.62 50.42
C LEU A 113 -1.81 23.41 50.81
N ASP A 114 -2.21 24.41 50.00
CA ASP A 114 -3.45 25.18 50.21
C ASP A 114 -4.72 24.30 50.14
N LEU A 115 -4.65 23.15 49.47
CA LEU A 115 -5.72 22.15 49.39
C LEU A 115 -5.68 21.11 50.53
N GLY A 116 -4.76 21.25 51.48
CA GLY A 116 -4.61 20.39 52.66
C GLY A 116 -3.81 19.11 52.41
N ILE A 117 -2.98 19.05 51.37
CA ILE A 117 -2.08 17.92 51.10
C ILE A 117 -0.71 18.23 51.71
N GLN A 118 -0.08 17.25 52.36
CA GLN A 118 1.22 17.46 53.00
C GLN A 118 2.36 17.57 51.97
N SER A 119 3.41 18.31 52.32
CA SER A 119 4.55 18.56 51.41
C SER A 119 5.34 17.29 51.07
N ASN A 120 5.45 16.34 52.01
CA ASN A 120 6.06 15.03 51.77
C ASN A 120 5.23 14.17 50.81
N ASP A 121 3.92 14.04 51.06
CA ASP A 121 2.99 13.32 50.17
C ASP A 121 3.01 13.90 48.75
N THR A 122 3.11 15.22 48.63
CA THR A 122 3.26 15.92 47.35
C THR A 122 4.59 15.60 46.66
N ILE A 123 5.71 15.61 47.39
CA ILE A 123 7.04 15.27 46.85
C ILE A 123 7.09 13.81 46.39
N ASP A 124 6.54 12.88 47.17
CA ASP A 124 6.51 11.45 46.85
C ASP A 124 5.64 11.13 45.63
N LEU A 125 4.50 11.81 45.50
CA LEU A 125 3.66 11.79 44.29
C LEU A 125 4.44 12.29 43.07
N LEU A 126 5.12 13.43 43.18
CA LEU A 126 5.92 13.99 42.10
C LEU A 126 7.00 13.01 41.65
N TYR A 127 7.85 12.51 42.56
CA TYR A 127 8.86 11.48 42.23
C TYR A 127 8.27 10.17 41.66
N SER A 128 6.95 9.98 41.77
CA SER A 128 6.26 8.84 41.19
C SER A 128 5.74 9.07 39.77
N LEU A 129 5.40 10.30 39.35
CA LEU A 129 4.86 10.58 38.01
C LEU A 129 5.66 9.97 36.83
N PRO A 130 7.02 9.94 36.82
CA PRO A 130 7.77 9.31 35.72
C PRO A 130 7.50 7.81 35.56
N ARG A 131 7.01 7.14 36.62
CA ARG A 131 6.62 5.72 36.57
C ARG A 131 5.42 5.46 35.65
N LEU A 132 4.62 6.49 35.33
CA LEU A 132 3.52 6.41 34.35
C LEU A 132 4.00 6.26 32.89
N ASN A 133 5.28 6.53 32.61
CA ASN A 133 5.94 6.21 31.35
C ASN A 133 6.69 4.86 31.45
N ASP A 134 7.48 4.69 32.52
CA ASP A 134 8.32 3.50 32.66
C ASP A 134 7.53 2.23 32.99
N TYR A 135 6.32 2.36 33.51
CA TYR A 135 5.48 1.32 34.11
C TYR A 135 6.16 0.63 35.30
N ARG A 136 6.68 1.43 36.25
CA ARG A 136 7.33 0.91 37.46
C ARG A 136 6.35 0.82 38.63
N ALA A 137 6.38 -0.29 39.37
CA ALA A 137 5.55 -0.51 40.55
C ALA A 137 5.66 0.61 41.60
N ILE A 138 4.63 0.74 42.44
CA ILE A 138 4.42 1.89 43.33
C ILE A 138 3.79 1.47 44.67
N ASP A 139 3.97 2.31 45.69
CA ASP A 139 3.36 2.19 47.02
C ASP A 139 1.85 2.55 46.98
N GLU A 140 1.02 1.79 47.68
CA GLU A 140 -0.43 2.02 47.79
C GLU A 140 -0.78 3.41 48.33
N ARG A 141 0.09 4.03 49.15
CA ARG A 141 -0.09 5.41 49.62
C ARG A 141 -0.17 6.42 48.46
N ILE A 142 0.58 6.21 47.36
CA ILE A 142 0.52 7.15 46.23
C ILE A 142 -0.80 7.00 45.47
N ILE A 143 -1.38 5.79 45.43
CA ILE A 143 -2.68 5.52 44.83
C ILE A 143 -3.80 6.22 45.64
N SER A 144 -3.72 6.25 46.97
CA SER A 144 -4.71 6.99 47.78
C SER A 144 -4.53 8.52 47.71
N ILE A 145 -3.30 9.02 47.53
CA ILE A 145 -3.03 10.44 47.23
C ILE A 145 -3.60 10.83 45.85
N GLU A 146 -3.45 10.00 44.83
CA GLU A 146 -4.06 10.21 43.50
C GLU A 146 -5.59 10.30 43.61
N GLN A 147 -6.23 9.35 44.29
CA GLN A 147 -7.68 9.37 44.51
C GLN A 147 -8.15 10.63 45.24
N LEU A 148 -7.38 11.10 46.24
CA LEU A 148 -7.67 12.35 46.95
C LEU A 148 -7.58 13.58 46.02
N LEU A 149 -6.59 13.62 45.12
CA LEU A 149 -6.42 14.69 44.13
C LEU A 149 -7.52 14.70 43.08
N THR A 150 -7.87 13.54 42.52
CA THR A 150 -9.01 13.42 41.59
C THR A 150 -10.32 13.84 42.27
N SER A 151 -10.53 13.52 43.55
CA SER A 151 -11.71 13.99 44.30
C SER A 151 -11.76 15.52 44.50
N LYS A 152 -10.61 16.20 44.35
CA LYS A 152 -10.46 17.66 44.39
C LYS A 152 -10.40 18.30 42.99
N GLY A 153 -10.60 17.53 41.91
CA GLY A 153 -10.57 18.03 40.53
C GLY A 153 -9.16 18.25 39.96
N TYR A 154 -8.15 17.52 40.46
CA TYR A 154 -6.77 17.57 39.96
C TYR A 154 -6.39 16.25 39.26
N ASP A 155 -6.49 16.22 37.94
CA ASP A 155 -6.15 15.05 37.13
C ASP A 155 -4.63 14.83 37.00
N THR A 156 -4.22 13.56 37.02
CA THR A 156 -2.81 13.14 36.87
C THR A 156 -2.19 13.62 35.55
N GLU A 157 -2.96 13.69 34.46
CA GLU A 157 -2.52 14.28 33.18
C GLU A 157 -2.12 15.75 33.34
N ARG A 158 -2.97 16.54 34.01
CA ARG A 158 -2.76 17.98 34.19
C ARG A 158 -1.59 18.26 35.14
N ILE A 159 -1.48 17.49 36.23
CA ILE A 159 -0.34 17.54 37.14
C ILE A 159 0.96 17.30 36.36
N ALA A 160 1.02 16.24 35.55
CA ALA A 160 2.19 15.93 34.73
C ALA A 160 2.52 17.04 33.71
N PHE A 161 1.51 17.74 33.15
CA PHE A 161 1.74 18.85 32.23
C PHE A 161 2.26 20.11 32.92
N GLU A 162 1.71 20.46 34.09
CA GLU A 162 2.09 21.67 34.84
C GLU A 162 3.53 21.57 35.38
N VAL A 163 4.01 20.37 35.72
CA VAL A 163 5.39 20.18 36.23
C VAL A 163 6.44 19.82 35.18
N ALA A 164 6.05 19.42 33.96
CA ALA A 164 7.00 19.11 32.89
C ALA A 164 7.79 20.36 32.45
N PRO A 165 9.08 20.23 32.06
CA PRO A 165 9.87 21.35 31.55
C PRO A 165 9.18 22.08 30.37
N PRO A 166 9.00 23.42 30.43
CA PRO A 166 8.38 24.17 29.36
C PRO A 166 9.34 24.37 28.16
N CYS A 167 8.78 24.43 26.95
CA CYS A 167 9.56 24.62 25.72
C CYS A 167 10.23 25.98 25.68
N GLU A 168 9.58 26.98 26.28
CA GLU A 168 10.00 28.38 26.34
C GLU A 168 11.30 28.59 27.14
N THR A 169 11.60 27.71 28.10
CA THR A 169 12.89 27.70 28.81
C THR A 169 13.89 26.74 28.19
N MET A 170 13.43 25.65 27.57
CA MET A 170 14.30 24.65 26.95
C MET A 170 14.91 25.15 25.63
N MET A 171 14.21 26.01 24.89
CA MET A 171 14.55 26.38 23.51
C MET A 171 15.05 27.83 23.44
N VAL A 172 16.37 28.02 23.48
CA VAL A 172 17.01 29.33 23.67
C VAL A 172 17.10 30.10 22.36
N HIS A 173 17.66 29.48 21.31
CA HIS A 173 17.76 30.08 19.97
C HIS A 173 17.42 29.04 18.91
N CYS A 174 16.57 29.39 17.95
CA CYS A 174 16.16 28.51 16.87
C CYS A 174 16.47 29.14 15.51
N PHE A 175 16.98 28.33 14.60
CA PHE A 175 17.32 28.69 13.24
C PHE A 175 16.67 27.73 12.26
N TRP A 176 16.06 28.29 11.22
CA TRP A 176 15.45 27.56 10.12
C TRP A 176 15.99 28.12 8.81
N LEU A 177 16.60 27.27 7.97
CA LEU A 177 17.28 27.69 6.73
C LEU A 177 18.30 28.84 6.99
N MET A 178 19.15 28.65 7.99
CA MET A 178 20.07 29.63 8.60
C MET A 178 19.44 30.92 9.18
N GLN A 179 18.15 31.18 8.99
CA GLN A 179 17.51 32.40 9.52
C GLN A 179 17.09 32.23 10.98
N PRO A 180 17.32 33.23 11.86
CA PRO A 180 16.85 33.19 13.24
C PRO A 180 15.33 33.34 13.32
N VAL A 181 14.67 32.44 14.06
CA VAL A 181 13.22 32.41 14.23
C VAL A 181 12.88 32.25 15.71
N GLN A 182 11.71 32.76 16.14
CA GLN A 182 11.22 32.54 17.50
C GLN A 182 10.94 31.05 17.73
N CYS A 183 11.53 30.45 18.76
CA CYS A 183 11.34 29.04 19.06
C CYS A 183 9.87 28.67 19.34
N SER A 184 9.11 29.59 19.93
CA SER A 184 7.67 29.45 20.25
C SER A 184 6.74 29.41 19.03
N SER A 185 7.19 29.82 17.84
CA SER A 185 6.42 29.66 16.59
C SER A 185 6.84 28.44 15.77
N LEU A 186 8.02 27.86 16.04
CA LEU A 186 8.49 26.63 15.41
C LEU A 186 8.12 25.36 16.19
N PHE A 187 8.12 25.43 17.53
CA PHE A 187 7.87 24.29 18.40
C PHE A 187 6.59 24.47 19.21
N ARG A 188 5.76 23.43 19.25
CA ARG A 188 4.62 23.34 20.17
C ARG A 188 4.79 22.20 21.18
N ARG A 189 4.09 22.29 22.30
CA ARG A 189 4.04 21.21 23.32
C ARG A 189 3.23 20.03 22.79
N THR A 190 3.84 18.85 22.83
CA THR A 190 3.26 17.58 22.37
C THR A 190 3.34 16.52 23.46
N LYS A 191 2.47 15.50 23.38
CA LYS A 191 2.48 14.31 24.24
C LYS A 191 2.84 13.09 23.39
N ILE A 192 3.93 12.42 23.75
CA ILE A 192 4.38 11.15 23.15
C ILE A 192 4.79 10.19 24.27
N PHE A 193 5.11 8.93 23.97
CA PHE A 193 5.45 7.92 24.99
C PHE A 193 6.57 8.37 25.95
N ALA A 194 7.53 9.16 25.47
CA ALA A 194 8.64 9.71 26.26
C ALA A 194 8.23 10.79 27.30
N GLY A 195 6.99 11.28 27.27
CA GLY A 195 6.44 12.31 28.15
C GLY A 195 5.87 13.52 27.39
N TYR A 196 5.84 14.67 28.06
CA TYR A 196 5.62 15.95 27.38
C TYR A 196 6.93 16.45 26.74
N CYS A 197 6.82 16.89 25.50
CA CYS A 197 7.94 17.23 24.62
C CYS A 197 7.64 18.47 23.77
N CYS A 198 8.63 18.95 23.04
CA CYS A 198 8.56 20.10 22.14
C CYS A 198 8.78 19.61 20.70
N SER A 199 7.76 19.67 19.84
CA SER A 199 7.86 19.17 18.47
C SER A 199 7.83 20.27 17.42
N PHE A 200 8.84 20.31 16.56
CA PHE A 200 8.82 21.01 15.28
C PHE A 200 8.23 20.09 14.20
N ASN A 201 7.31 20.61 13.39
CA ASN A 201 6.75 19.95 12.20
C ASN A 201 6.07 18.57 12.42
N ALA A 202 5.65 18.26 13.65
CA ALA A 202 4.69 17.18 13.97
C ALA A 202 3.25 17.62 13.68
N ASP A 203 2.30 16.68 13.57
CA ASP A 203 0.85 16.94 13.41
C ASP A 203 0.14 17.26 14.75
N ARG A 204 -0.94 18.04 14.69
CA ARG A 204 -1.76 18.44 15.85
C ARG A 204 -2.41 17.31 16.65
N PHE A 205 -2.54 16.08 16.14
CA PHE A 205 -3.05 14.98 16.98
C PHE A 205 -2.12 14.64 18.17
N LEU A 206 -0.86 15.08 18.12
CA LEU A 206 0.11 14.96 19.23
C LEU A 206 0.03 16.12 20.24
N GLU A 207 -0.79 17.16 20.04
CA GLU A 207 -0.97 18.25 21.02
C GLU A 207 -1.89 17.83 22.17
N PRO A 208 -1.58 18.18 23.44
CA PRO A 208 -2.50 17.95 24.56
C PRO A 208 -3.84 18.67 24.35
N ILE A 209 -4.94 18.01 24.71
CA ILE A 209 -6.32 18.44 24.41
C ILE A 209 -6.59 19.87 24.88
N PHE A 210 -6.22 20.18 26.12
CA PHE A 210 -6.41 21.50 26.75
C PHE A 210 -5.51 22.61 26.19
N THR A 211 -4.56 22.29 25.29
CA THR A 211 -3.77 23.26 24.52
C THR A 211 -4.15 23.34 23.03
N ARG A 212 -4.90 22.36 22.51
CA ARG A 212 -5.22 22.24 21.08
C ARG A 212 -6.22 23.33 20.67
N SER A 213 -5.81 24.20 19.75
CA SER A 213 -6.70 25.27 19.25
C SER A 213 -7.81 24.73 18.37
N LEU A 214 -9.05 25.18 18.60
CA LEU A 214 -10.22 24.88 17.77
C LEU A 214 -10.11 25.44 16.33
N ASN A 215 -9.19 26.37 16.08
CA ASN A 215 -8.95 26.93 14.75
C ASN A 215 -8.16 25.93 13.89
N ILE A 216 -8.88 25.08 13.15
CA ILE A 216 -8.31 24.11 12.21
C ILE A 216 -7.75 24.83 10.98
N THR A 217 -6.50 25.29 11.08
CA THR A 217 -5.65 25.55 9.92
C THR A 217 -5.02 24.21 9.49
N PRO A 218 -5.19 23.76 8.24
CA PRO A 218 -4.48 22.58 7.76
C PRO A 218 -2.97 22.83 7.84
N GLN A 219 -2.22 21.83 8.29
CA GLN A 219 -0.77 21.94 8.40
C GLN A 219 -0.13 21.67 7.05
N GLU A 220 0.51 22.68 6.47
CA GLU A 220 1.24 22.55 5.21
C GLU A 220 2.50 21.70 5.40
N THR A 221 2.79 20.82 4.44
CA THR A 221 4.02 20.01 4.47
C THR A 221 5.23 20.89 4.19
N ILE A 222 6.12 21.02 5.18
CA ILE A 222 7.35 21.79 5.03
C ILE A 222 8.31 21.02 4.10
N HIS A 223 8.87 21.70 3.11
CA HIS A 223 9.88 21.17 2.18
C HIS A 223 11.15 22.03 2.22
N VAL A 224 12.31 21.43 1.94
CA VAL A 224 13.60 22.14 1.83
C VAL A 224 14.29 21.82 0.52
N THR A 225 14.97 22.80 -0.07
CA THR A 225 15.61 22.66 -1.40
C THR A 225 17.11 22.38 -1.33
N GLY A 226 17.77 22.79 -0.25
CA GLY A 226 19.20 22.56 -0.02
C GLY A 226 19.53 21.31 0.82
N ILE A 227 20.81 21.18 1.18
CA ILE A 227 21.35 20.11 2.04
C ILE A 227 22.43 20.64 2.99
N GLY A 228 22.71 19.88 4.06
CA GLY A 228 23.68 20.24 5.10
C GLY A 228 23.07 21.11 6.22
N LYS A 229 23.84 21.33 7.30
CA LYS A 229 23.38 21.97 8.56
C LYS A 229 22.62 23.30 8.40
N GLY A 230 22.98 24.10 7.40
CA GLY A 230 22.32 25.38 7.15
C GLY A 230 20.91 25.24 6.58
N GLU A 231 20.68 24.22 5.75
CA GLU A 231 19.48 24.00 4.94
C GLU A 231 18.46 23.10 5.69
N GLY A 232 18.30 23.36 6.99
CA GLY A 232 17.44 22.57 7.87
C GLY A 232 17.21 23.24 9.22
N LEU A 233 17.02 22.42 10.25
CA LEU A 233 16.72 22.84 11.61
C LEU A 233 17.99 22.83 12.47
N SER A 234 18.33 23.99 13.05
CA SER A 234 19.37 24.12 14.07
C SER A 234 18.82 24.81 15.32
N VAL A 235 19.11 24.24 16.49
CA VAL A 235 18.59 24.72 17.78
C VAL A 235 19.70 24.76 18.81
N MET A 236 19.84 25.89 19.50
CA MET A 236 20.52 25.97 20.79
C MET A 236 19.48 25.82 21.90
N MET A 237 19.66 24.81 22.74
CA MET A 237 18.72 24.44 23.82
C MET A 237 19.43 24.38 25.17
N ASP A 238 18.73 24.82 26.22
CA ASP A 238 19.14 24.59 27.61
C ASP A 238 18.51 23.30 28.12
N ILE A 239 19.34 22.45 28.72
CA ILE A 239 18.92 21.22 29.36
C ILE A 239 18.27 21.50 30.72
N GLY A 240 18.61 22.63 31.36
CA GLY A 240 18.05 23.04 32.65
C GLY A 240 18.55 22.17 33.80
N GLU A 241 19.85 21.83 33.81
CA GLU A 241 20.49 20.87 34.74
C GLU A 241 20.23 21.19 36.22
N SER A 242 20.23 22.48 36.60
CA SER A 242 19.89 22.94 37.96
C SER A 242 18.43 22.67 38.38
N ASN A 243 17.55 22.40 37.42
CA ASN A 243 16.11 22.28 37.60
C ASN A 243 15.62 20.83 37.47
N TYR A 244 16.55 19.87 37.43
CA TYR A 244 16.26 18.44 37.47
C TYR A 244 15.69 18.05 38.84
N MET A 245 14.50 17.43 38.85
CA MET A 245 13.94 16.78 40.04
C MET A 245 13.81 15.28 39.82
N ALA A 246 13.14 14.83 38.75
CA ALA A 246 12.90 13.40 38.52
C ALA A 246 13.03 13.02 37.04
N SER A 247 13.87 12.02 36.76
CA SER A 247 14.10 11.46 35.42
C SER A 247 13.76 9.97 35.36
N ASN A 248 13.62 9.45 34.14
CA ASN A 248 13.55 8.01 33.88
C ASN A 248 14.91 7.37 33.56
N ARG A 249 15.96 8.16 33.29
CA ARG A 249 17.32 7.66 33.01
C ARG A 249 18.41 8.41 33.81
N PHE A 250 19.55 7.76 33.98
CA PHE A 250 20.68 8.19 34.85
C PHE A 250 21.59 9.25 34.22
N SER A 251 21.06 10.22 33.48
CA SER A 251 21.85 11.24 32.78
C SER A 251 21.03 12.48 32.40
N TYR A 252 21.74 13.57 32.11
CA TYR A 252 21.19 14.88 31.77
C TYR A 252 21.18 15.09 30.25
N GLY A 253 20.08 15.61 29.70
CA GLY A 253 19.94 15.87 28.27
C GLY A 253 18.51 15.99 27.76
N ILE A 254 18.37 16.08 26.43
CA ILE A 254 17.09 16.21 25.72
C ILE A 254 17.03 15.16 24.60
N GLU A 255 16.20 14.15 24.79
CA GLU A 255 15.97 13.00 23.90
C GLU A 255 15.20 13.43 22.66
N VAL A 256 15.67 13.04 21.48
CA VAL A 256 15.19 13.48 20.18
C VAL A 256 14.66 12.29 19.40
N PHE A 257 13.46 12.46 18.84
CA PHE A 257 12.83 11.53 17.91
C PHE A 257 12.72 12.22 16.55
N VAL A 258 13.26 11.59 15.51
CA VAL A 258 13.11 12.04 14.11
C VAL A 258 12.20 11.07 13.38
N HIS A 259 11.01 11.54 13.03
CA HIS A 259 9.88 10.75 12.52
C HIS A 259 9.14 11.51 11.40
N ARG A 260 8.13 10.90 10.75
CA ARG A 260 7.29 11.64 9.78
C ARG A 260 6.29 12.51 10.52
N SER A 261 5.97 13.69 9.99
CA SER A 261 5.06 14.66 10.62
C SER A 261 3.77 14.09 11.19
N PHE A 262 3.17 13.13 10.48
CA PHE A 262 1.90 12.49 10.81
C PHE A 262 2.05 11.10 11.48
N ASP A 263 3.24 10.68 11.88
CA ASP A 263 3.44 9.49 12.71
C ASP A 263 3.43 9.84 14.21
N PHE A 264 2.83 8.97 15.01
CA PHE A 264 3.09 8.89 16.44
C PHE A 264 4.48 8.26 16.62
N PRO A 265 5.42 8.92 17.32
CA PRO A 265 6.78 8.38 17.51
C PRO A 265 6.77 7.07 18.27
N ASP A 266 7.64 6.14 17.89
CA ASP A 266 7.89 4.89 18.62
C ASP A 266 9.37 4.73 18.99
N TYR A 267 9.68 3.76 19.86
CA TYR A 267 11.05 3.31 20.16
C TYR A 267 11.82 2.82 18.93
N SER A 268 11.12 2.47 17.82
CA SER A 268 11.73 2.10 16.54
C SER A 268 12.13 3.28 15.64
N ASP A 269 11.73 4.51 15.96
CA ASP A 269 12.18 5.71 15.24
C ASP A 269 13.65 6.07 15.54
N TYR A 270 14.25 6.90 14.68
CA TYR A 270 15.63 7.35 14.90
C TYR A 270 15.73 8.22 16.16
N THR A 271 16.62 7.83 17.08
CA THR A 271 16.88 8.54 18.34
C THR A 271 18.32 9.05 18.46
N ALA A 272 18.43 10.32 18.86
CA ALA A 272 19.63 10.98 19.37
C ALA A 272 19.24 11.74 20.65
N ILE A 273 20.17 12.13 21.53
CA ILE A 273 19.87 12.76 22.84
C ILE A 273 20.87 13.86 23.24
N VAL A 274 20.47 15.12 23.18
CA VAL A 274 21.32 16.30 23.36
C VAL A 274 21.93 16.38 24.76
N GLN A 275 23.27 16.36 24.82
CA GLN A 275 24.09 16.52 26.02
C GLN A 275 24.71 17.92 26.11
N ARG A 276 24.98 18.39 27.33
CA ARG A 276 25.55 19.71 27.63
C ARG A 276 26.94 19.88 26.99
N GLY A 277 27.19 21.07 26.43
CA GLY A 277 28.51 21.49 25.94
C GLY A 277 29.03 20.75 24.69
N LYS A 278 28.14 20.09 23.94
CA LYS A 278 28.46 19.39 22.69
C LYS A 278 27.67 19.95 21.52
N GLU A 279 28.20 19.71 20.34
CA GLU A 279 27.52 19.80 19.04
C GLU A 279 27.53 18.39 18.43
N THR A 280 26.46 17.94 17.74
CA THR A 280 26.41 16.64 17.07
C THR A 280 25.31 16.68 16.01
N ASP A 281 25.50 15.93 14.93
CA ASP A 281 24.84 16.13 13.64
C ASP A 281 24.04 14.88 13.22
N VAL A 282 22.84 15.09 12.70
CA VAL A 282 21.89 14.02 12.31
C VAL A 282 21.47 14.23 10.86
N SER A 283 22.34 13.70 9.99
CA SER A 283 22.16 13.68 8.53
C SER A 283 21.14 12.61 8.13
N VAL A 284 19.86 12.98 8.07
CA VAL A 284 18.75 12.12 7.64
C VAL A 284 18.92 11.69 6.19
N LEU A 285 18.79 10.40 5.90
CA LEU A 285 18.70 9.87 4.53
C LEU A 285 17.29 9.29 4.33
N PRO A 286 16.38 10.02 3.65
CA PRO A 286 15.01 9.56 3.48
C PRO A 286 14.98 8.35 2.54
N THR A 287 14.06 7.42 2.80
CA THR A 287 13.77 6.29 1.91
C THR A 287 12.29 6.30 1.62
N ILE A 288 11.92 6.42 0.35
CA ILE A 288 10.52 6.49 -0.07
C ILE A 288 10.10 5.13 -0.62
N VAL A 289 8.98 4.61 -0.15
CA VAL A 289 8.31 3.43 -0.75
C VAL A 289 6.95 3.88 -1.24
N THR A 290 6.68 3.69 -2.54
CA THR A 290 5.39 4.03 -3.17
C THR A 290 4.69 2.79 -3.70
N ALA A 291 3.36 2.80 -3.68
CA ALA A 291 2.53 1.71 -4.20
C ALA A 291 1.94 2.09 -5.57
N SER A 292 2.12 1.23 -6.56
CA SER A 292 1.53 1.40 -7.90
C SER A 292 0.00 1.29 -7.81
N PRO A 293 -0.81 2.20 -8.40
CA PRO A 293 -2.27 2.17 -8.30
C PRO A 293 -2.92 0.85 -8.74
N LEU A 294 -2.24 0.08 -9.61
CA LEU A 294 -2.67 -1.25 -10.04
C LEU A 294 -2.78 -2.27 -8.89
N LEU A 295 -2.08 -2.04 -7.77
CA LEU A 295 -2.19 -2.88 -6.56
C LEU A 295 -3.58 -2.83 -5.93
N ARG A 296 -4.39 -1.78 -6.20
CA ARG A 296 -5.78 -1.68 -5.70
C ARG A 296 -6.65 -2.86 -6.15
N ASN A 297 -6.33 -3.47 -7.30
CA ASN A 297 -7.00 -4.66 -7.83
C ASN A 297 -6.73 -5.95 -7.04
N ILE A 298 -5.75 -5.97 -6.14
CA ILE A 298 -5.39 -7.14 -5.31
C ILE A 298 -5.89 -6.88 -3.88
N PRO A 299 -6.83 -7.65 -3.33
CA PRO A 299 -7.34 -7.47 -1.97
C PRO A 299 -6.25 -7.30 -0.89
N VAL A 300 -6.47 -6.38 0.07
CA VAL A 300 -5.55 -6.02 1.17
C VAL A 300 -4.88 -7.25 1.79
N ALA A 301 -5.70 -8.25 2.16
CA ALA A 301 -5.28 -9.48 2.82
C ALA A 301 -4.29 -10.36 2.02
N MET A 302 -4.18 -10.18 0.70
CA MET A 302 -3.18 -10.87 -0.14
C MET A 302 -1.95 -9.99 -0.41
N ARG A 303 -2.11 -8.67 -0.63
CA ARG A 303 -0.96 -7.78 -0.91
C ARG A 303 -0.15 -7.38 0.33
N GLY A 304 -0.70 -7.57 1.53
CA GLY A 304 -0.04 -7.31 2.81
C GLY A 304 0.19 -5.82 3.12
N CYS A 305 -0.54 -4.93 2.46
CA CYS A 305 -0.46 -3.48 2.65
C CYS A 305 -1.78 -2.80 2.25
N ALA A 306 -2.12 -1.69 2.91
CA ALA A 306 -3.21 -0.80 2.55
C ALA A 306 -2.65 0.54 2.03
N PHE A 307 -3.44 1.24 1.22
CA PHE A 307 -3.24 2.65 0.87
C PHE A 307 -3.82 3.56 1.98
N ASP A 308 -3.40 4.82 2.00
CA ASP A 308 -3.73 5.79 3.05
C ASP A 308 -5.25 6.01 3.21
N ASP A 309 -6.02 5.89 2.13
CA ASP A 309 -7.49 5.98 2.04
C ASP A 309 -8.24 4.67 2.32
N GLU A 310 -7.52 3.56 2.45
CA GLU A 310 -8.10 2.24 2.77
C GLU A 310 -7.93 1.88 4.26
N GLY A 311 -7.25 2.74 5.03
CA GLY A 311 -7.24 2.67 6.48
C GLY A 311 -8.64 2.88 7.07
N ASN A 312 -8.84 2.45 8.31
CA ASN A 312 -10.14 2.56 8.96
C ASN A 312 -10.42 4.03 9.36
N VAL A 313 -11.17 4.76 8.54
CA VAL A 313 -11.43 6.22 8.62
C VAL A 313 -12.30 6.64 9.83
N THR A 314 -12.31 5.86 10.92
CA THR A 314 -13.03 6.18 12.16
C THR A 314 -12.27 7.14 13.07
N THR A 315 -10.99 7.41 12.79
CA THR A 315 -10.11 8.31 13.55
C THR A 315 -9.61 9.44 12.65
N SER A 316 -9.27 10.57 13.26
CA SER A 316 -8.62 11.72 12.60
C SER A 316 -7.13 11.48 12.29
N VAL A 317 -6.56 10.38 12.82
CA VAL A 317 -5.15 10.04 12.77
C VAL A 317 -4.84 9.37 11.41
N PRO A 318 -3.92 9.90 10.59
CA PRO A 318 -3.60 9.33 9.29
C PRO A 318 -3.14 7.86 9.37
N TYR A 319 -3.57 7.02 8.43
CA TYR A 319 -3.20 5.60 8.44
C TYR A 319 -1.72 5.41 8.12
N THR A 320 -0.94 4.95 9.10
CA THR A 320 0.47 4.58 8.93
C THR A 320 0.83 3.35 9.77
N TYR A 321 2.00 2.77 9.52
CA TYR A 321 2.51 1.66 10.34
C TYR A 321 2.62 2.04 11.82
N SER A 322 3.32 3.13 12.16
CA SER A 322 3.51 3.58 13.55
C SER A 322 2.18 3.89 14.24
N ASN A 323 1.26 4.58 13.55
CA ASN A 323 -0.06 4.89 14.07
C ASN A 323 -0.90 3.63 14.29
N CYS A 324 -0.87 2.68 13.35
CA CYS A 324 -1.60 1.41 13.44
C CYS A 324 -1.03 0.49 14.54
N MET A 325 0.28 0.47 14.73
CA MET A 325 0.92 -0.28 15.82
C MET A 325 0.60 0.33 17.19
N ASN A 326 0.66 1.67 17.33
CA ASN A 326 0.25 2.35 18.56
C ASN A 326 -1.25 2.13 18.85
N GLU A 327 -2.12 2.24 17.84
CA GLU A 327 -3.55 1.92 17.98
C GLU A 327 -3.77 0.45 18.39
N CYS A 328 -2.99 -0.49 17.85
CA CYS A 328 -3.07 -1.91 18.22
C CYS A 328 -2.68 -2.14 19.69
N GLU A 329 -1.58 -1.52 20.16
CA GLU A 329 -1.18 -1.55 21.57
C GLU A 329 -2.24 -0.93 22.47
N LEU A 330 -2.74 0.27 22.13
CA LEU A 330 -3.77 0.99 22.89
C LEU A 330 -5.06 0.18 23.01
N ARG A 331 -5.53 -0.44 21.92
CA ARG A 331 -6.71 -1.34 21.92
C ARG A 331 -6.49 -2.55 22.82
N TYR A 332 -5.31 -3.17 22.75
CA TYR A 332 -4.98 -4.34 23.58
C TYR A 332 -4.86 -3.98 25.07
N THR A 333 -4.22 -2.86 25.41
CA THR A 333 -4.16 -2.35 26.80
C THR A 333 -5.55 -1.99 27.32
N ALA A 334 -6.43 -1.39 26.50
CA ALA A 334 -7.81 -1.09 26.88
C ALA A 334 -8.65 -2.36 27.10
N GLU A 335 -8.40 -3.45 26.36
CA GLU A 335 -9.07 -4.74 26.56
C GLU A 335 -8.61 -5.45 27.84
N VAL A 336 -7.30 -5.46 28.09
CA VAL A 336 -6.67 -6.19 29.22
C VAL A 336 -6.72 -5.38 30.52
N CYS A 337 -6.13 -4.17 30.53
CA CYS A 337 -5.99 -3.33 31.72
C CYS A 337 -7.15 -2.33 31.93
N ARG A 338 -8.11 -2.24 30.99
CA ARG A 338 -9.31 -1.39 31.09
C ARG A 338 -9.04 0.12 31.21
N CYS A 339 -7.86 0.55 30.78
CA CYS A 339 -7.43 1.94 30.74
C CYS A 339 -6.52 2.19 29.52
N VAL A 340 -6.31 3.45 29.18
CA VAL A 340 -5.38 3.88 28.11
C VAL A 340 -4.14 4.57 28.71
N PRO A 341 -2.90 4.16 28.37
CA PRO A 341 -1.70 4.79 28.93
C PRO A 341 -1.57 6.27 28.58
N LEU A 342 -1.42 7.10 29.63
CA LEU A 342 -1.35 8.57 29.60
C LEU A 342 -0.51 9.14 28.44
N PHE A 343 0.67 8.56 28.20
CA PHE A 343 1.64 9.08 27.24
C PHE A 343 1.55 8.46 25.83
N LYS A 344 0.72 7.42 25.61
CA LYS A 344 0.46 6.85 24.26
C LYS A 344 -0.89 7.25 23.67
N GLN A 345 -1.81 7.70 24.52
CA GLN A 345 -3.14 8.23 24.20
C GLN A 345 -3.13 9.33 23.12
N THR A 346 -3.90 9.13 22.04
CA THR A 346 -4.51 10.22 21.27
C THR A 346 -5.95 10.45 21.76
N PHE A 347 -6.48 11.66 21.57
CA PHE A 347 -7.82 12.02 22.06
C PHE A 347 -8.92 11.18 21.38
N GLU A 348 -8.85 11.09 20.07
CA GLU A 348 -9.86 10.46 19.22
C GLU A 348 -9.93 8.92 19.44
N LEU A 349 -8.85 8.28 19.89
CA LEU A 349 -8.87 6.87 20.32
C LEU A 349 -9.46 6.69 21.73
N GLN A 350 -9.32 7.66 22.63
CA GLN A 350 -9.93 7.56 23.96
C GLN A 350 -11.46 7.63 23.88
N GLU A 351 -12.00 8.58 23.11
CA GLU A 351 -13.45 8.73 22.89
C GLU A 351 -14.05 7.46 22.26
N LEU A 352 -13.35 6.86 21.29
CA LEU A 352 -13.74 5.61 20.63
C LEU A 352 -13.74 4.40 21.58
N LEU A 353 -12.80 4.33 22.52
CA LEU A 353 -12.61 3.17 23.42
C LEU A 353 -13.39 3.27 24.73
N GLN A 354 -13.88 4.46 25.11
CA GLN A 354 -14.72 4.72 26.29
C GLN A 354 -14.08 4.26 27.64
N VAL A 355 -12.75 4.28 27.72
CA VAL A 355 -11.97 3.91 28.92
C VAL A 355 -11.25 5.11 29.54
N PRO A 356 -11.00 5.10 30.87
CA PRO A 356 -10.21 6.13 31.54
C PRO A 356 -8.73 6.09 31.12
N ILE A 357 -8.02 7.18 31.41
CA ILE A 357 -6.55 7.20 31.37
C ILE A 357 -6.02 6.34 32.52
N CYS A 358 -4.99 5.54 32.29
CA CYS A 358 -4.35 4.73 33.33
C CYS A 358 -3.72 5.61 34.43
N GLY A 359 -4.08 5.35 35.70
CA GLY A 359 -3.49 6.00 36.86
C GLY A 359 -2.33 5.19 37.47
N PHE A 360 -1.91 5.55 38.69
CA PHE A 360 -0.88 4.82 39.42
C PHE A 360 -1.31 3.39 39.79
N ARG A 361 -2.61 3.17 39.98
CA ARG A 361 -3.21 1.86 40.28
C ARG A 361 -2.92 0.81 39.20
N ASP A 362 -2.93 1.22 37.93
CA ASP A 362 -2.96 0.32 36.79
C ASP A 362 -1.54 -0.11 36.36
N LEU A 363 -0.50 0.49 36.95
CA LEU A 363 0.91 0.27 36.65
C LEU A 363 1.36 -1.19 36.79
N LEU A 364 0.74 -1.97 37.69
CA LEU A 364 1.04 -3.40 37.83
C LEU A 364 0.60 -4.21 36.61
N CYS A 365 -0.54 -3.84 35.99
CA CYS A 365 -1.01 -4.46 34.74
C CYS A 365 -0.13 -4.03 33.55
N LEU A 366 0.23 -2.75 33.51
CA LEU A 366 1.10 -2.21 32.45
C LEU A 366 2.53 -2.77 32.50
N LEU A 367 3.05 -3.10 33.68
CA LEU A 367 4.37 -3.71 33.86
C LEU A 367 4.44 -5.14 33.28
N ASP A 368 3.45 -6.00 33.59
CA ASP A 368 3.36 -7.38 33.06
C ASP A 368 3.32 -7.42 31.51
N LEU A 369 2.71 -6.42 30.90
CA LEU A 369 2.72 -6.23 29.44
C LEU A 369 4.11 -5.79 28.90
N LYS A 370 4.92 -5.08 29.69
CA LYS A 370 6.11 -4.34 29.22
C LYS A 370 7.46 -5.03 29.42
N GLU A 371 7.60 -6.03 30.30
CA GLU A 371 8.90 -6.68 30.61
C GLU A 371 9.59 -7.42 29.42
N ARG A 372 9.16 -7.20 28.17
CA ARG A 372 9.63 -7.93 26.98
C ARG A 372 10.68 -7.18 26.12
N PHE A 373 10.87 -5.84 26.24
CA PHE A 373 11.80 -5.05 25.38
C PHE A 373 12.31 -3.70 26.02
N ASN A 374 13.60 -3.28 25.88
CA ASN A 374 14.11 -1.92 26.31
C ASN A 374 15.56 -1.50 25.84
N PHE A 375 16.02 -0.28 26.23
CA PHE A 375 17.32 0.47 26.03
C PHE A 375 17.50 1.17 24.63
N SER A 376 17.99 2.41 24.33
CA SER A 376 18.84 3.53 24.89
C SER A 376 20.37 3.44 24.61
N ALA A 377 21.19 4.46 24.26
CA ALA A 377 21.11 5.92 23.93
C ALA A 377 22.56 6.43 23.46
N TYR A 378 23.03 7.67 23.17
CA TYR A 378 22.78 9.13 23.42
C TYR A 378 23.48 10.06 22.34
N GLY A 379 23.22 11.39 22.23
CA GLY A 379 24.04 12.37 21.44
C GLY A 379 23.35 13.67 20.91
N VAL A 380 24.04 14.81 20.66
CA VAL A 380 23.43 16.11 20.23
C VAL A 380 22.80 16.09 18.80
N LEU A 381 22.13 17.17 18.36
CA LEU A 381 21.30 17.21 17.17
C LEU A 381 21.41 18.49 16.31
N HIS A 382 21.66 18.31 15.01
CA HIS A 382 21.14 19.14 13.91
C HIS A 382 20.39 18.20 12.95
N VAL A 383 19.25 18.60 12.40
CA VAL A 383 18.51 17.75 11.44
C VAL A 383 18.60 18.35 10.05
N HIS A 384 19.25 17.62 9.15
CA HIS A 384 19.38 17.99 7.73
C HIS A 384 19.36 16.75 6.84
N PHE A 385 19.10 16.92 5.54
CA PHE A 385 19.21 15.82 4.59
C PHE A 385 20.67 15.54 4.19
N ARG A 386 21.06 14.26 4.17
CA ARG A 386 22.45 13.78 3.94
C ARG A 386 22.92 13.90 2.48
N SER A 387 21.98 13.91 1.54
CA SER A 387 22.20 13.81 0.10
C SER A 387 21.10 14.60 -0.61
N THR A 388 21.37 15.20 -1.78
CA THR A 388 20.35 15.85 -2.61
C THR A 388 19.36 14.87 -3.23
N ASN A 389 19.78 13.61 -3.34
CA ASN A 389 19.09 12.51 -4.00
C ASN A 389 18.79 11.38 -3.00
N CYS A 390 17.61 10.76 -3.11
CA CYS A 390 17.25 9.58 -2.33
C CYS A 390 16.83 8.37 -3.19
N LEU A 391 16.84 7.20 -2.56
CA LEU A 391 16.25 5.98 -3.12
C LEU A 391 14.72 6.08 -3.06
N LYS A 392 14.07 5.89 -4.21
CA LYS A 392 12.62 5.70 -4.31
C LYS A 392 12.32 4.29 -4.80
N TYR A 393 11.69 3.52 -3.92
CA TYR A 393 11.15 2.20 -4.21
C TYR A 393 9.70 2.30 -4.69
N ARG A 394 9.31 1.36 -5.54
CA ARG A 394 7.97 1.21 -6.07
C ARG A 394 7.53 -0.24 -5.97
N ARG A 395 6.37 -0.47 -5.36
CA ARG A 395 5.75 -1.79 -5.19
C ARG A 395 4.71 -1.97 -6.28
N GLU A 396 4.83 -3.05 -7.04
CA GLU A 396 4.03 -3.35 -8.22
C GLU A 396 3.50 -4.80 -8.15
N PRO A 397 2.39 -5.14 -8.84
CA PRO A 397 1.93 -6.52 -8.93
C PRO A 397 2.97 -7.41 -9.62
N PHE A 398 3.41 -8.49 -8.97
CA PHE A 398 4.48 -9.36 -9.50
C PHE A 398 4.02 -10.17 -10.72
N VAL A 399 2.78 -10.65 -10.69
CA VAL A 399 2.11 -11.29 -11.84
C VAL A 399 0.74 -10.61 -11.99
N THR A 400 0.51 -9.95 -13.12
CA THR A 400 -0.81 -9.36 -13.43
C THR A 400 -1.75 -10.43 -14.01
N TRP A 401 -3.05 -10.16 -14.05
CA TRP A 401 -4.00 -11.02 -14.78
C TRP A 401 -3.64 -11.17 -16.27
N GLN A 402 -3.10 -10.11 -16.89
CA GLN A 402 -2.62 -10.16 -18.28
C GLN A 402 -1.41 -11.10 -18.42
N THR A 403 -0.46 -11.01 -17.49
CA THR A 403 0.71 -11.90 -17.40
C THR A 403 0.27 -13.36 -17.20
N LEU A 404 -0.69 -13.62 -16.31
CA LEU A 404 -1.21 -14.95 -16.04
C LEU A 404 -1.90 -15.57 -17.26
N VAL A 405 -2.76 -14.81 -17.95
CA VAL A 405 -3.41 -15.26 -19.19
C VAL A 405 -2.39 -15.52 -20.30
N ALA A 406 -1.34 -14.70 -20.41
CA ALA A 406 -0.23 -14.95 -21.34
C ALA A 406 0.55 -16.22 -20.99
N THR A 407 0.83 -16.47 -19.70
CA THR A 407 1.49 -17.69 -19.21
C THR A 407 0.65 -18.94 -19.50
N PHE A 408 -0.66 -18.92 -19.23
CA PHE A 408 -1.55 -20.03 -19.60
C PHE A 408 -1.62 -20.24 -21.12
N GLY A 409 -1.64 -19.16 -21.90
CA GLY A 409 -1.56 -19.23 -23.37
C GLY A 409 -0.25 -19.87 -23.85
N GLY A 410 0.88 -19.53 -23.22
CA GLY A 410 2.18 -20.14 -23.50
C GLY A 410 2.23 -21.62 -23.14
N ILE A 411 1.71 -22.01 -21.97
CA ILE A 411 1.61 -23.40 -21.52
C ILE A 411 0.76 -24.23 -22.49
N LEU A 412 -0.44 -23.76 -22.86
CA LEU A 412 -1.32 -24.44 -23.82
C LEU A 412 -0.73 -24.49 -25.24
N GLY A 413 -0.01 -23.43 -25.65
CA GLY A 413 0.70 -23.37 -26.92
C GLY A 413 1.84 -24.39 -27.01
N ILE A 414 2.68 -24.48 -25.98
CA ILE A 414 3.82 -25.42 -25.93
C ILE A 414 3.36 -26.86 -25.76
N CYS A 415 2.43 -27.13 -24.82
CA CYS A 415 2.05 -28.50 -24.48
C CYS A 415 0.99 -29.12 -25.40
N PHE A 416 0.20 -28.33 -26.14
CA PHE A 416 -0.84 -28.86 -27.04
C PHE A 416 -0.85 -28.25 -28.46
N GLY A 417 -0.05 -27.23 -28.75
CA GLY A 417 -0.23 -26.42 -29.96
C GLY A 417 -1.51 -25.57 -29.94
N GLY A 418 -2.10 -25.39 -28.76
CA GLY A 418 -3.41 -24.76 -28.58
C GLY A 418 -3.35 -23.25 -28.53
N SER A 419 -4.33 -22.59 -29.14
CA SER A 419 -4.53 -21.15 -29.07
C SER A 419 -5.95 -20.81 -28.61
N ILE A 420 -6.23 -19.53 -28.39
CA ILE A 420 -7.61 -19.04 -28.13
C ILE A 420 -8.57 -19.40 -29.27
N LEU A 421 -8.09 -19.50 -30.52
CA LEU A 421 -8.88 -19.97 -31.66
C LEU A 421 -9.27 -21.44 -31.49
N SER A 422 -8.36 -22.30 -31.02
CA SER A 422 -8.65 -23.72 -30.73
C SER A 422 -9.71 -23.89 -29.64
N ILE A 423 -9.79 -22.96 -28.68
CA ILE A 423 -10.84 -22.91 -27.65
C ILE A 423 -12.18 -22.47 -28.27
N ILE A 424 -12.18 -21.45 -29.13
CA ILE A 424 -13.37 -20.98 -29.85
C ILE A 424 -13.91 -22.08 -30.79
N GLU A 425 -13.04 -22.80 -31.51
CA GLU A 425 -13.38 -23.99 -32.29
C GLU A 425 -14.08 -25.04 -31.43
N ALA A 426 -13.53 -25.38 -30.27
CA ALA A 426 -14.13 -26.35 -29.35
C ALA A 426 -15.51 -25.89 -28.81
N VAL A 427 -15.65 -24.62 -28.40
CA VAL A 427 -16.93 -24.06 -27.93
C VAL A 427 -17.99 -24.04 -29.04
N PHE A 428 -17.61 -23.74 -30.27
CA PHE A 428 -18.51 -23.79 -31.43
C PHE A 428 -18.95 -25.23 -31.73
N LEU A 429 -18.01 -26.16 -31.80
CA LEU A 429 -18.25 -27.56 -32.18
C LEU A 429 -19.00 -28.36 -31.11
N PHE A 430 -18.71 -28.15 -29.82
CA PHE A 430 -19.34 -28.90 -28.72
C PHE A 430 -20.49 -28.17 -28.02
N GLY A 431 -20.56 -26.84 -28.12
CA GLY A 431 -21.68 -26.04 -27.61
C GLY A 431 -22.72 -25.73 -28.68
N VAL A 432 -22.33 -24.96 -29.71
CA VAL A 432 -23.28 -24.37 -30.68
C VAL A 432 -23.90 -25.44 -31.59
N ILE A 433 -23.13 -26.39 -32.11
CA ILE A 433 -23.68 -27.43 -33.00
C ILE A 433 -24.69 -28.35 -32.27
N PRO A 434 -24.40 -28.95 -31.10
CA PRO A 434 -25.39 -29.76 -30.39
C PRO A 434 -26.62 -28.97 -29.94
N PHE A 435 -26.45 -27.71 -29.52
CA PHE A 435 -27.57 -26.84 -29.13
C PHE A 435 -28.48 -26.46 -30.30
N THR A 436 -27.92 -26.14 -31.46
CA THR A 436 -28.69 -25.82 -32.67
C THR A 436 -29.42 -27.06 -33.22
N VAL A 437 -28.78 -28.22 -33.23
CA VAL A 437 -29.42 -29.50 -33.58
C VAL A 437 -30.56 -29.85 -32.61
N TYR A 438 -30.33 -29.71 -31.29
CA TYR A 438 -31.37 -29.92 -30.27
C TYR A 438 -32.57 -28.98 -30.46
N ASN A 439 -32.33 -27.69 -30.71
CA ASN A 439 -33.40 -26.72 -30.93
C ASN A 439 -34.16 -26.96 -32.25
N ALA A 440 -33.47 -27.39 -33.33
CA ALA A 440 -34.13 -27.77 -34.58
C ALA A 440 -35.05 -29.00 -34.42
N LEU A 441 -34.64 -29.99 -33.61
CA LEU A 441 -35.47 -31.15 -33.26
C LEU A 441 -36.66 -30.73 -32.37
N ARG A 442 -36.44 -29.86 -31.38
CA ARG A 442 -37.48 -29.30 -30.50
C ARG A 442 -38.50 -28.45 -31.27
N SER A 443 -38.06 -27.74 -32.32
CA SER A 443 -38.92 -27.00 -33.25
C SER A 443 -39.81 -27.94 -34.06
N LYS A 444 -39.23 -28.97 -34.71
CA LYS A 444 -40.01 -29.97 -35.47
C LYS A 444 -41.04 -30.71 -34.60
N SER A 445 -40.77 -30.91 -33.31
CA SER A 445 -41.72 -31.51 -32.37
C SER A 445 -42.97 -30.65 -32.09
N LYS A 446 -43.03 -29.39 -32.52
CA LYS A 446 -44.16 -28.46 -32.31
C LYS A 446 -44.99 -28.17 -33.56
N THR A 447 -44.66 -28.74 -34.72
CA THR A 447 -45.31 -28.38 -36.01
C THR A 447 -45.79 -29.61 -36.78
N HIS A 448 -47.08 -29.93 -36.63
CA HIS A 448 -47.86 -30.56 -37.69
C HIS A 448 -48.60 -29.45 -38.45
N PRO A 449 -48.49 -29.42 -39.78
CA PRO A 449 -49.66 -29.72 -40.61
C PRO A 449 -49.40 -30.85 -41.63
N SER A 450 -50.47 -31.23 -42.35
CA SER A 450 -50.46 -32.19 -43.46
C SER A 450 -49.88 -31.60 -44.76
N PRO A 451 -49.39 -32.44 -45.70
CA PRO A 451 -48.92 -31.98 -47.00
C PRO A 451 -50.09 -31.68 -47.96
N THR A 452 -50.10 -30.49 -48.55
CA THR A 452 -50.89 -30.18 -49.74
C THR A 452 -50.00 -30.32 -50.99
N VAL A 453 -50.41 -31.18 -51.92
CA VAL A 453 -49.73 -31.35 -53.21
C VAL A 453 -50.31 -30.35 -54.21
N ASN A 454 -49.64 -29.22 -54.39
CA ASN A 454 -49.92 -28.31 -55.49
C ASN A 454 -49.10 -28.74 -56.70
N ALA A 455 -49.77 -29.26 -57.74
CA ALA A 455 -49.13 -29.51 -59.02
C ALA A 455 -48.76 -28.19 -59.70
N ILE A 456 -47.57 -28.13 -60.30
CA ILE A 456 -47.12 -27.03 -61.15
C ILE A 456 -46.90 -27.58 -62.57
N SER A 457 -47.33 -26.83 -63.57
CA SER A 457 -47.45 -27.27 -64.97
C SER A 457 -46.10 -27.50 -65.67
N TYR A 458 -46.10 -28.41 -66.63
CA TYR A 458 -45.06 -28.51 -67.65
C TYR A 458 -44.91 -27.18 -68.43
N ILE A 459 -43.69 -26.88 -68.85
CA ILE A 459 -43.36 -25.88 -69.87
C ILE A 459 -42.31 -26.53 -70.78
N ASP A 460 -42.54 -26.52 -72.08
CA ASP A 460 -41.68 -27.21 -73.06
C ASP A 460 -40.35 -26.49 -73.32
N TYR A 461 -39.31 -27.27 -73.61
CA TYR A 461 -38.02 -26.78 -74.07
C TYR A 461 -37.99 -26.66 -75.60
N PRO A 462 -37.75 -25.47 -76.17
CA PRO A 462 -37.29 -25.36 -77.55
C PRO A 462 -35.82 -25.78 -77.61
N GLY A 463 -35.52 -26.88 -78.29
CA GLY A 463 -34.15 -27.33 -78.47
C GLY A 463 -33.47 -26.63 -79.65
N HIS A 464 -32.28 -26.05 -79.42
CA HIS A 464 -31.08 -26.24 -80.25
C HIS A 464 -29.83 -25.64 -79.58
N GLN A 465 -28.67 -26.10 -80.05
CA GLN A 465 -27.29 -25.74 -79.65
C GLN A 465 -26.76 -24.58 -80.55
N PRO A 466 -25.60 -23.90 -80.30
CA PRO A 466 -24.32 -24.57 -79.97
C PRO A 466 -23.21 -23.81 -79.17
N LEU A 467 -22.12 -24.54 -78.92
CA LEU A 467 -20.69 -24.12 -78.80
C LEU A 467 -20.25 -23.09 -77.72
N GLY A 468 -19.14 -23.41 -77.02
CA GLY A 468 -18.44 -22.46 -76.14
C GLY A 468 -17.42 -23.06 -75.17
N TYR A 469 -16.23 -23.43 -75.66
CA TYR A 469 -15.10 -23.86 -74.80
C TYR A 469 -14.47 -22.67 -74.08
N PHE A 470 -14.30 -22.70 -72.75
CA PHE A 470 -13.43 -21.74 -72.04
C PHE A 470 -12.67 -22.36 -70.86
N ARG A 471 -11.38 -22.01 -70.76
CA ARG A 471 -10.48 -22.39 -69.65
C ARG A 471 -9.64 -21.18 -69.25
N ARG A 472 -9.65 -20.85 -67.94
CA ARG A 472 -8.91 -19.77 -67.23
C ARG A 472 -7.93 -18.90 -68.04
N LYS A 473 -8.21 -17.59 -68.14
CA LYS A 473 -7.40 -16.49 -67.54
C LYS A 473 -8.05 -15.11 -67.73
N ALA A 474 -7.68 -14.17 -66.85
CA ALA A 474 -7.85 -12.71 -66.93
C ALA A 474 -9.26 -12.12 -67.17
N VAL A 475 -9.84 -11.54 -66.11
CA VAL A 475 -10.63 -10.30 -66.18
C VAL A 475 -10.17 -9.40 -65.03
N MET A 476 -9.98 -8.11 -65.31
CA MET A 476 -9.70 -7.05 -64.33
C MET A 476 -10.86 -6.05 -64.31
N ALA A 477 -10.84 -5.14 -63.32
CA ALA A 477 -11.76 -4.01 -63.16
C ALA A 477 -13.18 -4.39 -62.66
N ARG A 478 -13.98 -3.45 -62.14
CA ARG A 478 -13.75 -1.98 -62.01
C ARG A 478 -14.28 -1.46 -60.67
N ALA A 479 -13.63 -0.44 -60.12
CA ALA A 479 -14.18 0.31 -58.99
C ALA A 479 -15.31 1.25 -59.45
N ILE A 480 -16.27 1.51 -58.56
CA ILE A 480 -17.27 2.58 -58.74
C ILE A 480 -16.57 3.93 -58.49
N GLY A 481 -16.88 4.92 -59.31
CA GLY A 481 -16.46 6.30 -59.10
C GLY A 481 -17.64 7.17 -58.68
N ASP A 482 -17.34 8.31 -58.05
CA ASP A 482 -18.24 9.45 -57.96
C ASP A 482 -17.45 10.73 -58.31
N SER A 483 -18.19 11.82 -58.50
CA SER A 483 -17.79 13.12 -59.03
C SER A 483 -17.27 14.09 -57.95
N GLY A 484 -16.45 15.08 -58.32
CA GLY A 484 -15.91 16.01 -57.31
C GLY A 484 -14.77 16.97 -57.71
N ASP A 485 -14.87 17.59 -58.90
CA ASP A 485 -14.18 18.85 -59.28
C ASP A 485 -12.64 19.02 -59.14
N THR A 486 -12.18 20.20 -59.53
CA THR A 486 -10.82 20.52 -59.98
C THR A 486 -9.99 21.27 -58.94
N GLN A 487 -8.67 21.01 -58.91
CA GLN A 487 -7.68 22.06 -59.20
C GLN A 487 -6.30 21.52 -59.55
N TRP A 488 -5.59 22.23 -60.44
CA TRP A 488 -4.21 21.99 -60.82
C TRP A 488 -3.29 23.08 -60.26
N ARG A 489 -2.11 22.70 -59.76
CA ARG A 489 -0.83 23.29 -60.24
C ARG A 489 0.38 22.46 -59.82
N MET A 490 1.33 22.34 -60.76
CA MET A 490 2.71 21.91 -60.49
C MET A 490 3.56 23.16 -60.21
N GLU A 491 4.69 22.99 -59.51
CA GLU A 491 5.99 23.13 -60.19
C GLU A 491 7.14 22.44 -59.42
N LYS A 492 8.31 22.31 -60.08
CA LYS A 492 9.53 21.68 -59.56
C LYS A 492 10.66 22.71 -59.48
N ARG A 493 11.65 22.49 -58.61
CA ARG A 493 13.09 22.71 -58.89
C ARG A 493 13.99 22.08 -57.82
N MET A 494 15.30 22.02 -58.11
CA MET A 494 16.33 21.31 -57.34
C MET A 494 17.35 22.29 -56.74
N HIS A 495 17.97 21.88 -55.61
CA HIS A 495 19.38 22.02 -55.16
C HIS A 495 20.31 23.18 -55.62
N PRO A 496 21.43 23.45 -54.91
CA PRO A 496 21.75 23.34 -53.47
C PRO A 496 22.49 24.60 -52.93
N LEU A 497 23.02 24.59 -51.68
CA LEU A 497 24.41 25.03 -51.34
C LEU A 497 24.76 24.94 -49.83
N GLU A 498 26.04 24.67 -49.57
CA GLU A 498 26.94 25.05 -48.43
C GLU A 498 26.37 25.36 -47.02
N THR A 499 26.49 24.45 -46.04
CA THR A 499 27.65 24.15 -45.15
C THR A 499 27.93 25.11 -43.98
N ARG A 500 27.91 24.54 -42.75
CA ARG A 500 29.04 24.61 -41.80
C ARG A 500 29.07 23.34 -40.93
N ARG A 501 30.25 22.79 -40.69
CA ARG A 501 30.48 21.63 -39.79
C ARG A 501 30.99 22.14 -38.45
N TRP A 502 30.77 21.36 -37.39
CA TRP A 502 31.88 20.79 -36.61
C TRP A 502 31.57 19.31 -36.30
N LYS A 503 32.62 18.50 -36.19
CA LYS A 503 32.60 17.09 -35.78
C LYS A 503 33.56 16.94 -34.61
N GLN A 504 33.26 16.03 -33.68
CA GLN A 504 34.29 15.14 -33.14
C GLN A 504 33.70 13.72 -33.04
N HIS A 505 34.56 12.71 -32.81
CA HIS A 505 34.30 11.28 -33.04
C HIS A 505 34.75 10.43 -31.85
N TYR A 506 34.78 9.10 -32.02
CA TYR A 506 35.15 8.03 -31.07
C TYR A 506 33.96 7.53 -30.19
N ILE A 507 33.47 6.27 -30.23
CA ILE A 507 33.92 4.98 -30.87
C ILE A 507 35.31 4.55 -30.36
N ASP A 508 35.56 3.42 -29.69
CA ASP A 508 34.79 2.23 -29.31
C ASP A 508 35.29 1.76 -27.93
N GLU A 509 34.61 0.78 -27.28
CA GLU A 509 35.21 -0.55 -27.03
C GLU A 509 34.24 -1.55 -26.38
N LEU A 510 34.51 -2.85 -26.62
CA LEU A 510 33.77 -3.99 -26.08
C LEU A 510 34.55 -4.67 -24.95
N ARG A 511 33.84 -5.31 -24.01
CA ARG A 511 33.92 -6.76 -23.70
C ARG A 511 32.90 -7.14 -22.60
N ILE A 512 32.01 -8.11 -22.83
CA ILE A 512 32.17 -9.58 -22.78
C ILE A 512 32.23 -10.13 -21.34
N MET A 513 31.37 -11.12 -21.08
CA MET A 513 31.14 -11.90 -19.85
C MET A 513 32.39 -12.71 -19.41
N PRO A 514 32.48 -13.15 -18.14
CA PRO A 514 31.67 -14.28 -17.65
C PRO A 514 30.38 -13.90 -16.91
#